data_AF-A0A6G2TVQ8-F1
#
_entry.id   AF-A0A6G2TVQ8-F1
#
_cell.length_a   1.000
_cell.length_b   1.000
_cell.length_c   1.000
_cell.angle_alpha   90.00
_cell.angle_beta   90.00
_cell.angle_gamma   90.00
#
_symmetry.space_group_name_H-M   'P 1'
#
loop_
_entity.id
_entity.type
_entity.pdbx_description
1 polymer ?
#
loop_
_entity_poly.entity_id
_entity_poly.type
_entity_poly.pdbx_seq_one_letter_code
_entity_poly.pdbx_strand_id
1 'polypeptide(L)' 'MRVHVAYERDGSIVALAEIEENPTGGVACRPLPGDGQTVAEADVPGEFTDLPLSQLLSSLRVSEGSEGVLLIAT' A
#
# COMPACT_ATOMS: atom_id res chain seq x y z
N MET A 1 4.65 9.11 -3.41
CA MET A 1 3.54 8.86 -2.46
C MET A 1 3.85 7.58 -1.72
N ARG A 2 3.63 7.55 -0.40
CA ARG A 2 3.85 6.38 0.45
C ARG A 2 2.53 5.93 1.06
N VAL A 3 2.35 4.62 1.20
CA VAL A 3 1.08 4.03 1.66
C VAL A 3 1.32 2.99 2.74
N HIS A 4 0.38 2.86 3.66
CA HIS A 4 0.15 1.61 4.38
C HIS A 4 -0.60 0.66 3.45
N VAL A 5 -0.07 -0.54 3.27
CA VAL A 5 -0.64 -1.60 2.43
C VAL A 5 -0.97 -2.81 3.28
N ALA A 6 -2.23 -3.25 3.24
CA ALA A 6 -2.65 -4.55 3.75
C ALA A 6 -2.77 -5.52 2.57
N TYR A 7 -2.16 -6.70 2.70
CA TYR A 7 -2.09 -7.67 1.60
C TYR A 7 -2.19 -9.12 2.09
N GLU A 8 -2.65 -9.99 1.19
CA GLU A 8 -2.74 -11.44 1.40
C GLU A 8 -1.42 -12.14 1.02
N ARG A 9 -1.31 -13.44 1.35
CA ARG A 9 -0.10 -14.24 1.13
C ARG A 9 0.36 -14.30 -0.33
N ASP A 10 -0.55 -14.14 -1.28
CA ASP A 10 -0.24 -14.14 -2.72
C ASP A 10 0.21 -12.75 -3.24
N GLY A 11 0.27 -11.74 -2.36
CA GLY A 11 0.59 -10.37 -2.69
C GLY A 11 -0.62 -9.53 -3.12
N SER A 12 -1.83 -10.08 -3.15
CA SER A 12 -3.05 -9.33 -3.48
C SER A 12 -3.31 -8.25 -2.43
N ILE A 13 -3.54 -7.02 -2.88
CA ILE A 13 -3.78 -5.88 -1.98
C ILE A 13 -5.26 -5.83 -1.60
N VAL A 14 -5.54 -5.79 -0.30
CA VAL A 14 -6.92 -5.73 0.23
C VAL A 14 -7.30 -4.34 0.73
N ALA A 15 -6.31 -3.53 1.15
CA ALA A 15 -6.54 -2.14 1.55
C ALA A 15 -5.28 -1.29 1.40
N LEU A 16 -5.49 -0.01 1.10
CA LEU A 16 -4.47 1.03 1.05
C LEU A 16 -4.91 2.23 1.90
N ALA A 17 -3.97 2.82 2.62
CA ALA A 17 -4.13 4.13 3.25
C ALA A 17 -2.90 4.98 2.95
N GLU A 18 -3.11 6.19 2.44
CA GLU A 18 -2.03 7.13 2.18
C GLU A 18 -1.36 7.60 3.47
N ILE A 19 -0.03 7.73 3.44
CA ILE A 19 0.77 8.29 4.52
C ILE A 19 1.11 9.73 4.16
N GLU A 20 0.49 10.69 4.84
CA GLU A 20 0.86 12.11 4.73
C GLU A 20 2.15 12.38 5.51
N GLU A 21 3.22 12.79 4.83
CA GLU A 21 4.50 13.12 5.49
C GLU A 21 4.44 14.42 6.31
N ASN A 22 3.55 15.36 5.95
CA ASN A 22 3.38 16.65 6.61
C ASN A 22 1.89 16.94 6.86
N PRO A 23 1.26 16.25 7.83
CA PRO A 23 -0.17 16.36 8.05
C PRO A 23 -0.55 17.77 8.54
N THR A 24 -1.44 18.44 7.81
CA THR A 24 -1.96 19.77 8.16
C THR A 24 -3.33 19.70 8.86
N GLY A 25 -3.62 18.56 9.50
CA GLY A 25 -4.88 18.28 10.17
C GLY A 25 -5.65 17.06 9.63
N GLY A 26 -5.03 16.28 8.72
CA GLY A 26 -5.60 15.02 8.22
C GLY A 26 -5.70 13.92 9.27
N VAL A 27 -6.58 12.95 9.03
CA VAL A 27 -6.72 11.75 9.88
C VAL A 27 -5.65 10.76 9.48
N ALA A 28 -4.72 10.47 10.39
CA ALA A 28 -3.79 9.36 10.21
C ALA A 28 -4.57 8.03 10.31
N CYS A 29 -4.52 7.22 9.25
CA CYS A 29 -5.17 5.92 9.19
C CYS A 29 -4.12 4.83 8.91
N ARG A 30 -4.11 3.80 9.76
CA ARG A 30 -3.29 2.60 9.54
C ARG A 30 -4.20 1.37 9.58
N PRO A 31 -4.28 0.57 8.50
CA PRO A 31 -4.97 -0.71 8.52
C PRO A 31 -4.40 -1.63 9.60
N LEU A 32 -5.26 -2.38 10.27
CA LEU A 32 -4.86 -3.51 11.10
C LEU A 32 -4.96 -4.79 10.25
N PRO A 33 -3.99 -5.70 10.33
CA PRO A 33 -4.06 -6.96 9.60
C PRO A 33 -5.25 -7.80 10.11
N GLY A 34 -6.03 -8.35 9.17
CA GLY A 34 -6.93 -9.47 9.45
C GLY A 34 -6.20 -10.81 9.46
N ASP A 35 -6.95 -11.91 9.64
CA ASP A 35 -6.39 -13.25 9.64
C ASP A 35 -5.69 -13.57 8.31
N GLY A 36 -4.42 -13.95 8.37
CA GLY A 36 -3.61 -14.30 7.20
C GLY A 36 -3.13 -13.10 6.36
N GLN A 37 -3.39 -11.87 6.80
CA GLN A 37 -2.95 -10.64 6.14
C GLN A 37 -1.71 -10.07 6.81
N THR A 38 -0.93 -9.35 6.02
CA THR A 38 0.21 -8.56 6.50
C THR A 38 -0.06 -7.08 6.22
N VAL A 39 0.45 -6.20 7.10
CA VAL A 39 0.44 -4.74 6.87
C VAL A 39 1.86 -4.22 6.84
N ALA A 40 2.22 -3.50 5.78
CA ALA A 40 3.52 -2.87 5.60
C ALA A 40 3.38 -1.43 5.11
N GLU A 41 4.50 -0.71 5.09
CA GLU A 41 4.61 0.58 4.39
C GLU A 41 5.35 0.34 3.08
N ALA A 42 4.88 0.96 2.00
CA ALA A 42 5.53 0.86 0.70
C ALA A 42 5.41 2.15 -0.09
N ASP A 43 6.39 2.38 -0.96
CA ASP A 43 6.35 3.48 -1.93
C ASP A 43 5.53 3.06 -3.16
N VAL A 44 4.66 3.96 -3.61
CA VAL A 44 3.92 3.79 -4.86
C VAL A 44 4.85 4.16 -6.02
N PRO A 45 5.04 3.30 -7.03
CA PRO A 45 5.90 3.60 -8.16
C PRO A 45 5.41 4.86 -8.90
N GLY A 46 6.34 5.65 -9.41
CA GLY A 46 6.09 7.01 -9.90
C GLY A 46 4.95 7.08 -10.92
N GLU A 47 4.89 6.11 -11.83
CA GLU A 47 3.88 6.02 -12.88
C GLU A 47 2.44 5.78 -12.39
N PHE A 48 2.26 5.40 -11.12
CA PHE A 48 0.95 5.20 -10.49
C PHE A 48 0.57 6.30 -9.48
N THR A 49 1.47 7.25 -9.18
CA THR A 49 1.28 8.20 -8.07
C THR A 49 0.08 9.13 -8.23
N ASP A 50 -0.34 9.42 -9.46
CA ASP A 50 -1.51 10.26 -9.75
C ASP A 50 -2.84 9.47 -9.80
N LEU A 51 -2.79 8.14 -9.62
CA LEU A 51 -4.00 7.32 -9.64
C LEU A 51 -4.73 7.36 -8.30
N PRO A 52 -6.08 7.33 -8.30
CA PRO A 52 -6.85 7.13 -7.09
C PRO A 52 -6.49 5.81 -6.40
N LEU A 53 -6.52 5.77 -5.07
CA LEU A 53 -6.22 4.55 -4.29
C LEU A 53 -7.05 3.33 -4.75
N SER A 54 -8.30 3.53 -5.15
CA SER A 54 -9.15 2.46 -5.68
C SER A 54 -8.64 1.84 -6.97
N GLN A 55 -7.92 2.60 -7.81
CA GLN A 55 -7.29 2.07 -9.02
C GLN A 55 -5.98 1.34 -8.68
N LEU A 56 -5.21 1.85 -7.71
CA LEU A 56 -3.99 1.19 -7.23
C LEU A 56 -4.25 -0.24 -6.77
N LEU A 57 -5.36 -0.49 -6.07
CA LEU A 57 -5.77 -1.83 -5.64
C LEU A 57 -5.87 -2.84 -6.79
N SER A 58 -6.27 -2.39 -7.97
CA SER A 58 -6.45 -3.24 -9.16
C SER A 58 -5.24 -3.30 -10.07
N SER A 59 -4.27 -2.39 -9.91
CA SER A 59 -3.12 -2.23 -10.81
C SER A 59 -1.80 -2.68 -10.19
N LEU A 60 -1.76 -2.83 -8.86
CA LEU A 60 -0.56 -3.17 -8.11
C LEU A 60 -0.76 -4.44 -7.28
N ARG A 61 0.34 -5.14 -7.05
CA ARG A 61 0.47 -6.23 -6.08
C ARG A 61 1.72 -6.03 -5.23
N VAL A 62 1.73 -6.68 -4.07
CA VAL A 62 2.89 -6.72 -3.19
C VAL A 62 3.85 -7.82 -3.63
N SER A 63 5.13 -7.48 -3.70
CA SER A 63 6.25 -8.42 -3.78
C SER A 63 7.15 -8.23 -2.56
N GLU A 64 7.40 -9.31 -1.83
CA GLU A 64 8.35 -9.31 -0.72
C GLU A 64 9.77 -9.50 -1.28
N GLY A 65 10.66 -8.55 -0.98
CA GLY A 65 12.08 -8.59 -1.31
C GLY A 65 12.95 -8.61 -0.05
N SER A 66 14.27 -8.76 -0.21
CA SER A 66 15.21 -8.77 0.91
C SER A 66 15.25 -7.46 1.70
N GLU A 67 14.89 -6.35 1.05
CA GLU A 67 14.89 -5.00 1.62
C GLU A 67 13.51 -4.57 2.15
N GLY A 68 12.48 -5.43 2.04
CA GLY A 68 11.11 -5.12 2.46
C GLY A 68 10.07 -5.34 1.37
N VAL A 69 8.95 -4.63 1.48
CA VAL A 69 7.80 -4.76 0.59
C VAL A 69 7.92 -3.78 -0.58
N LEU A 70 7.73 -4.29 -1.80
CA LEU A 70 7.66 -3.51 -3.04
C LEU A 70 6.27 -3.61 -3.65
N LEU A 71 5.77 -2.50 -4.18
CA LEU A 71 4.57 -2.49 -5.02
C LEU A 71 5.00 -2.63 -6.48
N ILE A 72 4.45 -3.62 -7.16
CA ILE A 72 4.73 -3.91 -8.58
C ILE A 72 3.44 -3.99 -9.37
N ALA A 73 3.50 -3.70 -10.67
CA ALA A 73 2.36 -3.87 -11.56
C ALA A 73 1.87 -5.33 -11.55
N THR A 74 0.55 -5.52 -11.61
CA THR A 74 -0.10 -6.83 -11.80
C THR A 74 0.19 -7.43 -13.16
#